data_AF-A0A7S0QFS8-F1
#
_entry.id   AF-A0A7S0QFS8-F1
#
_cell.length_a   1.000
_cell.length_b   1.000
_cell.length_c   1.000
_cell.angle_alpha   90.00
_cell.angle_beta   90.00
_cell.angle_gamma   90.00
#
_symmetry.space_group_name_H-M   'P 1'
#
loop_
_entity.id
_entity.type
_entity.pdbx_description
1 polymer ?
#
loop_
_entity_poly.entity_id
_entity_poly.type
_entity_poly.pdbx_seq_one_letter_code
_entity_poly.pdbx_strand_id
1 'polypeptide(L)'
;MSSSDSSTDEDERKGGSAQSRSDELQRRLKQFRERKSAQPPKAASRCCQLSLPDDYNEYMDLEANFQRHGFSVIKGNLDDNSELPSLQWCPHRAIAWELVFRGELVCNHYYMRSGLVRKAELC
;
A
#
# COMPACT_ATOMS: atom_id res chain seq x y z
N MET A 1 -34.19 -57.02 42.97
CA MET A 1 -32.85 -56.42 42.89
C MET A 1 -31.99 -57.34 42.04
N SER A 2 -31.29 -56.98 40.98
CA SER A 2 -31.45 -56.04 39.87
C SER A 2 -30.42 -56.50 38.83
N SER A 3 -30.75 -56.37 37.55
CA SER A 3 -30.07 -56.96 36.40
C SER A 3 -28.88 -56.15 35.85
N SER A 4 -27.96 -56.86 35.19
CA SER A 4 -27.32 -56.60 33.87
C SER A 4 -26.41 -55.38 33.55
N ASP A 5 -25.20 -55.74 33.07
CA ASP A 5 -24.48 -55.39 31.80
C ASP A 5 -23.95 -53.99 31.40
N SER A 6 -22.71 -54.06 30.83
CA SER A 6 -22.15 -53.32 29.67
C SER A 6 -21.90 -51.80 29.81
N SER A 7 -20.97 -51.10 29.13
CA SER A 7 -19.95 -51.34 28.10
C SER A 7 -19.08 -50.06 28.00
N THR A 8 -18.00 -50.17 27.22
CA THR A 8 -17.04 -49.18 26.68
C THR A 8 -17.57 -47.82 26.21
N ASP A 9 -16.69 -46.80 26.16
CA ASP A 9 -16.39 -45.95 24.97
C ASP A 9 -15.46 -44.79 25.38
N GLU A 10 -14.19 -44.81 24.96
CA GLU A 10 -13.64 -44.23 23.70
C GLU A 10 -13.53 -42.69 23.74
N ASP A 11 -12.30 -42.24 23.95
CA ASP A 11 -11.81 -40.86 23.79
C ASP A 11 -12.05 -40.36 22.35
N GLU A 12 -13.05 -39.47 22.18
CA GLU A 12 -13.29 -38.75 20.92
C GLU A 12 -12.12 -37.81 20.58
N ARG A 13 -11.21 -38.32 19.73
CA ARG A 13 -10.25 -37.51 19.00
C ARG A 13 -10.98 -36.52 18.09
N LYS A 14 -10.77 -35.23 18.34
CA LYS A 14 -11.16 -34.09 17.49
C LYS A 14 -10.58 -34.20 16.07
N GLY A 15 -11.27 -34.93 15.19
CA GLY A 15 -11.05 -34.96 13.75
C GLY A 15 -11.79 -33.83 13.06
N GLY A 16 -11.22 -32.63 13.03
CA GLY A 16 -11.70 -31.56 12.15
C GLY A 16 -11.56 -31.99 10.68
N SER A 17 -12.66 -32.44 10.08
CA SER A 17 -12.74 -32.97 8.71
C SER A 17 -12.06 -32.06 7.68
N ALA A 18 -11.29 -32.65 6.76
CA ALA A 18 -10.64 -31.95 5.65
C ALA A 18 -11.64 -31.13 4.80
N GLN A 19 -12.91 -31.53 4.79
CA GLN A 19 -14.03 -30.80 4.19
C GLN A 19 -14.15 -29.38 4.76
N SER A 20 -14.07 -29.24 6.10
CA SER A 20 -14.22 -27.96 6.80
C SER A 20 -13.08 -26.98 6.49
N ARG A 21 -11.86 -27.50 6.25
CA ARG A 21 -10.70 -26.68 5.85
C ARG A 21 -10.82 -26.20 4.41
N SER A 22 -11.37 -27.03 3.52
CA SER A 22 -11.65 -26.67 2.13
C SER A 22 -12.70 -25.56 2.04
N ASP A 23 -13.78 -25.67 2.82
CA ASP A 23 -14.86 -24.69 2.83
C ASP A 23 -14.40 -23.33 3.35
N GLU A 24 -13.54 -23.31 4.38
CA GLU A 24 -12.92 -22.09 4.90
C GLU A 24 -11.98 -21.44 3.87
N LEU A 25 -11.21 -22.24 3.13
CA LEU A 25 -10.32 -21.73 2.08
C LEU A 25 -11.10 -21.11 0.92
N GLN A 26 -12.19 -21.76 0.50
CA GLN A 26 -13.08 -21.24 -0.53
C GLN A 26 -13.78 -19.94 -0.08
N ARG A 27 -14.18 -19.86 1.19
CA ARG A 27 -14.78 -18.64 1.76
C ARG A 27 -13.79 -17.48 1.77
N ARG A 28 -12.52 -17.73 2.13
CA ARG A 28 -11.44 -16.74 2.07
C ARG A 28 -11.11 -16.30 0.65
N LEU A 29 -11.06 -17.22 -0.30
CA LEU A 29 -10.86 -16.91 -1.73
C LEU A 29 -12.00 -16.07 -2.29
N LYS A 30 -13.25 -16.37 -1.91
CA LYS A 30 -14.42 -15.60 -2.33
C LYS A 30 -14.38 -14.17 -1.76
N GLN A 31 -14.09 -14.02 -0.47
CA GLN A 31 -13.88 -12.70 0.15
C GLN A 31 -12.74 -11.92 -0.50
N PHE A 32 -11.63 -12.58 -0.87
CA PHE A 32 -10.52 -11.93 -1.55
C PHE A 32 -10.90 -11.47 -2.97
N ARG A 33 -11.70 -12.27 -3.68
CA ARG A 33 -12.21 -11.94 -5.02
C ARG A 33 -13.19 -10.78 -4.99
N GLU A 34 -14.06 -10.74 -3.97
CA GLU A 34 -15.01 -9.65 -3.73
C GLU A 34 -14.30 -8.34 -3.34
N ARG A 35 -13.20 -8.42 -2.58
CA ARG A 35 -12.32 -7.25 -2.30
C ARG A 35 -11.59 -6.74 -3.54
N LYS A 36 -11.22 -7.61 -4.48
CA LYS A 36 -10.63 -7.21 -5.77
C LYS A 36 -11.64 -6.65 -6.77
N SER A 37 -12.94 -6.92 -6.59
CA SER A 37 -14.01 -6.33 -7.39
C SER A 37 -14.55 -5.01 -6.83
N ALA A 38 -13.95 -4.49 -5.75
CA ALA A 38 -14.13 -3.09 -5.40
C ALA A 38 -13.72 -2.25 -6.62
N GLN A 39 -14.60 -1.31 -6.99
CA GLN A 39 -14.47 -0.39 -8.12
C GLN A 39 -13.01 -0.06 -8.49
N PRO A 40 -12.69 0.11 -9.80
CA PRO A 40 -11.43 0.73 -10.17
C PRO A 40 -11.32 2.02 -9.34
N PRO A 41 -10.18 2.25 -8.66
CA PRO A 41 -10.04 3.42 -7.80
C PRO A 41 -10.48 4.61 -8.63
N LYS A 42 -11.48 5.34 -8.13
CA LYS A 42 -11.96 6.62 -8.69
C LYS A 42 -10.72 7.34 -9.15
N ALA A 43 -10.57 7.55 -10.46
CA ALA A 43 -9.29 7.97 -11.05
C ALA A 43 -8.72 9.09 -10.17
N ALA A 44 -7.65 8.77 -9.43
CA ALA A 44 -7.15 9.67 -8.41
C ALA A 44 -6.90 11.01 -9.11
N SER A 45 -7.45 12.09 -8.54
CA SER A 45 -7.27 13.43 -9.08
C SER A 45 -5.78 13.62 -9.37
N ARG A 46 -5.44 13.91 -10.63
CA ARG A 46 -4.04 14.01 -11.06
C ARG A 46 -3.46 15.25 -10.40
N CYS A 47 -2.88 15.06 -9.23
CA CYS A 47 -2.34 16.10 -8.39
C CYS A 47 -0.88 15.78 -8.07
N CYS A 48 -0.02 16.77 -8.29
CA CYS A 48 1.40 16.72 -7.99
C CYS A 48 1.74 17.75 -6.91
N GLN A 49 2.29 17.32 -5.79
CA GLN A 49 2.94 18.23 -4.86
C GLN A 49 4.36 18.50 -5.34
N LEU A 50 4.67 19.78 -5.57
CA LEU A 50 6.01 20.24 -5.92
C LEU A 50 6.57 21.04 -4.75
N SER A 51 7.59 20.49 -4.09
CA SER A 51 8.30 21.16 -2.98
C SER A 51 9.80 21.05 -3.24
N LEU A 52 10.37 22.09 -3.83
CA LEU A 52 11.77 22.16 -4.21
C LEU A 52 12.46 23.33 -3.50
N PRO A 53 13.72 23.18 -3.06
CA PRO A 53 14.54 24.29 -2.60
C PRO A 53 14.75 25.35 -3.69
N ASP A 54 14.93 26.62 -3.29
CA ASP A 54 15.10 27.75 -4.23
C ASP A 54 16.39 27.66 -5.07
N ASP A 55 17.39 26.90 -4.61
CA ASP A 55 18.67 26.67 -5.32
C ASP A 55 18.60 25.53 -6.34
N TYR A 56 17.47 24.83 -6.43
CA TYR A 56 17.25 23.69 -7.32
C TYR A 56 16.92 24.11 -8.76
N ASN A 57 17.81 24.91 -9.36
CA ASN A 57 17.68 25.47 -10.72
C ASN A 57 17.72 24.42 -11.85
N GLU A 58 18.07 23.16 -11.56
CA GLU A 58 18.20 22.09 -12.57
C GLU A 58 16.86 21.63 -13.15
N TYR A 59 15.74 22.06 -12.56
CA TYR A 59 14.40 21.73 -12.99
C TYR A 59 13.62 22.96 -13.48
N MET A 60 14.18 23.66 -14.46
CA MET A 60 13.43 24.71 -15.18
C MET A 60 12.14 24.08 -15.74
N ASP A 61 10.99 24.60 -15.28
CA ASP A 61 9.63 24.31 -15.72
C ASP A 61 9.00 22.94 -15.38
N LEU A 62 9.36 22.30 -14.26
CA LEU A 62 8.63 21.11 -13.79
C LEU A 62 7.14 21.38 -13.57
N GLU A 63 6.80 22.52 -12.97
CA GLU A 63 5.40 22.92 -12.77
C GLU A 63 4.64 23.00 -14.10
N ALA A 64 5.20 23.70 -15.09
CA ALA A 64 4.58 23.83 -16.40
C ALA A 64 4.48 22.49 -17.14
N ASN A 65 5.47 21.60 -16.99
CA ASN A 65 5.41 20.25 -17.55
C ASN A 65 4.29 19.42 -16.91
N PHE A 66 4.15 19.44 -15.59
CA PHE A 66 3.05 18.76 -14.91
C PHE A 66 1.69 19.28 -15.36
N GLN A 67 1.53 20.61 -15.41
CA GLN A 67 0.29 21.25 -15.89
C GLN A 67 -0.02 20.87 -17.34
N ARG A 68 0.99 20.84 -18.23
CA ARG A 68 0.84 20.39 -19.63
C ARG A 68 0.35 18.94 -19.74
N HIS A 69 0.67 18.10 -18.76
CA HIS A 69 0.22 16.70 -18.69
C HIS A 69 -1.07 16.52 -17.86
N GLY A 70 -1.75 17.60 -17.50
CA GLY A 70 -3.04 17.59 -16.82
C GLY A 70 -2.95 17.31 -15.32
N PHE A 71 -1.81 17.60 -14.69
CA PHE A 71 -1.69 17.60 -13.23
C PHE A 71 -2.04 18.98 -12.67
N SER A 72 -2.82 19.01 -11.59
CA SER A 72 -2.85 20.16 -10.68
C SER A 72 -1.57 20.16 -9.86
N VAL A 73 -0.95 21.34 -9.67
CA VAL A 73 0.30 21.46 -8.91
C VAL A 73 0.01 22.18 -7.60
N ILE A 74 0.38 21.55 -6.49
CA ILE A 74 0.33 22.14 -5.15
C ILE A 74 1.76 22.48 -4.75
N LYS A 75 1.97 23.71 -4.27
CA LYS A 75 3.27 24.17 -3.77
C LYS A 75 3.29 24.11 -2.24
N GLY A 76 4.44 23.75 -1.68
CA GLY A 76 4.66 23.73 -0.24
C GLY A 76 4.50 22.33 0.39
N ASN A 77 4.26 22.30 1.69
CA ASN A 77 4.14 21.06 2.46
C ASN A 77 2.70 20.51 2.41
N LEU A 78 2.60 19.20 2.61
CA LEU A 78 1.31 18.53 2.80
C LEU A 78 0.73 18.94 4.16
N ASP A 79 -0.36 19.70 4.12
CA ASP A 79 -1.16 20.00 5.31
C ASP A 79 -2.18 18.87 5.54
N ASP A 80 -2.49 18.56 6.80
CA ASP A 80 -3.43 17.49 7.19
C ASP A 80 -4.85 17.66 6.62
N ASN A 81 -5.21 18.87 6.18
CA ASN A 81 -6.51 19.19 5.59
C ASN A 81 -6.51 19.25 4.06
N SER A 82 -5.37 19.00 3.41
CA SER A 82 -5.26 19.05 1.95
C SER A 82 -5.63 17.72 1.30
N GLU A 83 -6.19 17.77 0.09
CA GLU A 83 -6.42 16.57 -0.72
C GLU A 83 -5.07 15.88 -0.98
N LEU A 84 -4.99 14.58 -0.69
CA LEU A 84 -3.74 13.82 -0.84
C LEU A 84 -3.30 13.80 -2.32
N PRO A 85 -2.07 14.22 -2.63
CA PRO A 85 -1.57 14.24 -3.99
C PRO A 85 -1.32 12.82 -4.47
N SER A 86 -1.52 12.60 -5.77
CA SER A 86 -1.19 11.32 -6.41
C SER A 86 0.32 11.15 -6.65
N LEU A 87 1.05 12.26 -6.73
CA LEU A 87 2.47 12.33 -7.01
C LEU A 87 3.14 13.38 -6.10
N GLN A 88 4.31 13.07 -5.57
CA GLN A 88 5.13 14.01 -4.81
C GLN A 88 6.51 14.14 -5.44
N TRP A 89 6.88 15.37 -5.78
CA TRP A 89 8.18 15.73 -6.30
C TRP A 89 8.89 16.67 -5.33
N CYS A 90 9.77 16.11 -4.51
CA CYS A 90 10.48 16.85 -3.46
C CYS A 90 11.81 16.16 -3.09
N PRO A 91 12.66 16.79 -2.26
CA PRO A 91 13.86 16.14 -1.73
C PRO A 91 13.53 14.84 -0.97
N HIS A 92 14.41 13.85 -1.07
CA HIS A 92 14.26 12.53 -0.42
C HIS A 92 13.82 12.54 1.05
N ARG A 93 14.30 13.52 1.84
CA ARG A 93 13.96 13.64 3.26
C ARG A 93 12.56 14.17 3.52
N ALA A 94 11.96 14.85 2.55
CA ALA A 94 10.62 15.42 2.63
C ALA A 94 9.53 14.47 2.08
N ILE A 95 9.91 13.32 1.52
CA ILE A 95 8.95 12.36 0.99
C ILE A 95 8.11 11.76 2.13
N ALA A 96 6.79 11.71 1.92
CA ALA A 96 5.84 11.04 2.80
C ALA A 96 5.88 9.51 2.57
N TRP A 97 6.98 8.87 3.00
CA TRP A 97 7.24 7.44 2.75
C TRP A 97 6.14 6.51 3.25
N GLU A 98 5.47 6.86 4.35
CA GLU A 98 4.31 6.13 4.87
C GLU A 98 3.19 5.97 3.82
N LEU A 99 2.88 7.03 3.06
CA LEU A 99 1.87 7.01 2.01
C LEU A 99 2.35 6.21 0.78
N VAL A 100 3.65 6.29 0.48
CA VAL A 100 4.27 5.50 -0.59
C VAL A 100 4.18 4.00 -0.28
N PHE A 101 4.47 3.59 0.95
CA PHE A 101 4.40 2.18 1.36
C PHE A 101 2.96 1.63 1.40
N ARG A 102 1.97 2.50 1.62
CA ARG A 102 0.55 2.15 1.50
C ARG A 102 0.06 2.06 0.05
N GLY A 103 0.88 2.51 -0.92
CA GLY A 103 0.51 2.57 -2.34
C GLY A 103 -0.43 3.72 -2.68
N GLU A 104 -0.52 4.73 -1.81
CA GLU A 104 -1.40 5.89 -1.95
C GLU A 104 -0.70 7.06 -2.65
N LEU A 105 0.64 7.04 -2.73
CA LEU A 105 1.46 8.11 -3.27
C LEU A 105 2.60 7.57 -4.15
N VAL A 106 2.81 8.20 -5.30
CA VAL A 106 4.02 8.00 -6.12
C VAL A 106 5.02 9.12 -5.82
N CYS A 107 6.33 8.85 -5.84
CA CYS A 107 7.36 9.87 -5.60
C CYS A 107 8.56 9.74 -6.55
N ASN A 108 9.38 10.79 -6.60
CA ASN A 108 10.55 10.91 -7.49
C ASN A 108 11.83 10.22 -6.97
N HIS A 109 11.76 9.46 -5.88
CA HIS A 109 12.91 8.78 -5.30
C HIS A 109 12.63 7.33 -4.94
N TYR A 110 13.69 6.53 -4.91
CA TYR A 110 13.68 5.19 -4.33
C TYR A 110 14.05 5.26 -2.85
N TYR A 111 13.33 4.50 -2.02
CA TYR A 111 13.52 4.47 -0.55
C TYR A 111 14.93 3.98 -0.17
N MET A 112 15.32 2.79 -0.67
CA MET A 112 16.67 2.26 -0.48
C MET A 112 17.56 2.65 -1.64
N ARG A 113 18.25 3.80 -1.52
CA ARG A 113 19.17 4.29 -2.55
C ARG A 113 20.63 4.34 -2.11
N SER A 114 20.93 4.17 -0.83
CA SER A 114 22.25 4.46 -0.26
C SER A 114 23.37 3.64 -0.92
N GLY A 115 23.10 2.36 -1.24
CA GLY A 115 24.00 1.48 -2.00
C GLY A 115 24.28 1.88 -3.45
N LEU A 116 23.65 2.93 -3.97
CA LEU A 116 23.89 3.49 -5.30
C LEU A 116 24.44 4.92 -5.26
N VAL A 117 24.03 5.72 -4.27
CA VAL A 117 24.40 7.15 -4.21
C VAL A 117 25.64 7.40 -3.36
N ARG A 118 26.00 6.49 -2.45
CA ARG A 118 27.18 6.66 -1.57
C ARG A 118 28.33 5.82 -2.07
N LYS A 119 29.46 6.48 -2.38
CA LYS A 119 30.68 5.81 -2.84
C LYS A 119 31.17 4.70 -1.90
N ALA A 120 31.02 4.88 -0.59
CA ALA A 120 31.40 3.87 0.39
C ALA A 120 30.53 2.61 0.37
N GLU A 121 29.35 2.68 -0.22
CA GLU A 121 28.37 1.59 -0.29
C GLU A 121 28.26 1.01 -1.72
N LEU A 122 29.03 1.56 -2.68
CA LEU A 122 29.22 0.98 -4.01
C LEU A 122 30.33 -0.07 -3.91
N CYS A 123 29.92 -1.34 -3.74
CA CYS A 123 30.84 -2.48 -3.76
C CYS A 123 31.38 -2.77 -5.17
#